data_AF-A0A936U1V5-F1
#
_entry.id   AF-A0A936U1V5-F1
#
_cell.length_a   1.000
_cell.length_b   1.000
_cell.length_c   1.000
_cell.angle_alpha   90.00
_cell.angle_beta   90.00
_cell.angle_gamma   90.00
#
_symmetry.space_group_name_H-M   'P 1'
#
loop_
_entity.id
_entity.type
_entity.pdbx_description
1 polymer ?
#
loop_
_entity_poly.entity_id
_entity_poly.type
_entity_poly.pdbx_seq_one_letter_code
_entity_poly.pdbx_strand_id
1 'polypeptide(L)'
;MKSTRKQPDTHPRWTTPNTGATNESGFTGLPGGIRDIGGSCYEMGPSGYFWSSSEFSSFGAFYSYLSFDSSILFKTAYTKEIGRSVRCLRD
;
A
#
# COMPACT_ATOMS: atom_id res chain seq x y z
N MET A 1 9.41 -0.39 -5.99
CA MET A 1 8.24 -1.16 -5.47
C MET A 1 6.88 -0.73 -6.03
N LYS A 2 6.63 0.56 -6.28
CA LYS A 2 5.36 1.05 -6.85
C LYS A 2 5.19 0.60 -8.31
N SER A 3 3.95 0.29 -8.72
CA SER A 3 3.60 0.06 -10.13
C SER A 3 3.93 1.29 -11.00
N THR A 4 4.49 1.04 -12.19
CA THR A 4 4.84 2.06 -13.20
C THR A 4 3.82 2.14 -14.34
N ARG A 5 2.76 1.33 -14.32
CA ARG A 5 1.78 1.24 -15.41
C ARG A 5 1.03 2.56 -15.58
N LYS A 6 0.90 3.01 -16.84
CA LYS A 6 0.20 4.25 -17.21
C LYS A 6 -1.11 4.02 -17.99
N GLN A 7 -1.24 2.95 -18.79
CA GLN A 7 -2.45 2.50 -19.51
C GLN A 7 -2.33 1.01 -19.94
N PRO A 8 -3.42 0.25 -20.25
CA PRO A 8 -4.85 0.60 -20.22
C PRO A 8 -5.67 -0.11 -19.12
N ASP A 9 -5.07 -0.70 -18.09
CA ASP A 9 -5.83 -1.47 -17.09
C ASP A 9 -6.69 -0.61 -16.14
N THR A 10 -7.88 -1.11 -15.79
CA THR A 10 -8.88 -0.55 -14.85
C THR A 10 -8.48 -0.72 -13.38
N HIS A 11 -7.23 -0.39 -13.03
CA HIS A 11 -6.73 -0.48 -11.65
C HIS A 11 -6.38 0.92 -11.08
N PRO A 12 -6.46 1.10 -9.74
CA PRO A 12 -6.09 2.35 -9.08
C PRO A 12 -4.67 2.80 -9.48
N ARG A 13 -4.51 4.09 -9.78
CA ARG A 13 -3.26 4.69 -10.28
C ARG A 13 -2.62 5.59 -9.26
N TRP A 14 -1.30 5.65 -9.26
CA TRP A 14 -0.55 6.54 -8.38
C TRP A 14 -0.81 7.99 -8.79
N THR A 15 -1.11 8.83 -7.81
CA THR A 15 -1.23 10.27 -8.03
C THR A 15 0.10 10.84 -8.56
N THR A 16 0.04 11.79 -9.49
CA THR A 16 1.21 12.54 -9.95
C THR A 16 1.84 13.30 -8.78
N PRO A 17 3.18 13.28 -8.60
CA PRO A 17 4.23 12.88 -9.56
C PRO A 17 4.64 11.39 -9.57
N ASN A 18 4.15 10.56 -8.66
CA ASN A 18 4.67 9.19 -8.44
C ASN A 18 6.21 9.13 -8.34
N THR A 19 6.79 10.05 -7.56
CA THR A 19 8.23 10.27 -7.40
C THR A 19 8.99 8.97 -7.09
N GLY A 20 10.09 8.74 -7.80
CA GLY A 20 11.00 7.62 -7.55
C GLY A 20 10.40 6.23 -7.75
N ALA A 21 9.34 6.12 -8.55
CA ALA A 21 8.76 4.82 -8.91
C ALA A 21 9.67 4.04 -9.87
N THR A 22 10.38 3.03 -9.36
CA THR A 22 11.28 2.18 -10.18
C THR A 22 10.73 0.79 -10.49
N ASN A 23 9.82 0.25 -9.66
CA ASN A 23 9.34 -1.13 -9.70
C ASN A 23 10.42 -2.24 -9.90
N GLU A 24 11.68 -1.98 -9.58
CA GLU A 24 12.80 -2.91 -9.86
C GLU A 24 12.66 -4.28 -9.18
N SER A 25 11.95 -4.34 -8.05
CA SER A 25 11.66 -5.60 -7.35
C SER A 25 10.59 -6.47 -8.02
N GLY A 26 9.93 -6.00 -9.07
CA GLY A 26 8.77 -6.68 -9.69
C GLY A 26 7.50 -6.67 -8.82
N PHE A 27 7.52 -6.04 -7.63
CA PHE A 27 6.41 -6.09 -6.67
C PHE A 27 5.09 -5.55 -7.23
N THR A 28 5.12 -4.54 -8.11
CA THR A 28 3.93 -3.90 -8.70
C THR A 28 2.90 -3.41 -7.68
N GLY A 29 3.36 -2.71 -6.64
CA GLY A 29 2.50 -2.18 -5.59
C GLY A 29 1.46 -1.17 -6.12
N LEU A 30 0.19 -1.39 -5.79
CA LEU A 30 -0.93 -0.53 -6.18
C LEU A 30 -1.28 0.47 -5.06
N PRO A 31 -1.76 1.68 -5.40
CA PRO A 31 -2.19 2.69 -4.43
C PRO A 31 -3.65 2.45 -4.02
N GLY A 32 -3.92 1.30 -3.41
CA GLY A 32 -5.27 0.89 -3.02
C GLY A 32 -5.84 1.65 -1.82
N GLY A 33 -5.06 2.55 -1.19
CA GLY A 33 -5.50 3.28 -0.01
C GLY A 33 -5.77 2.38 1.20
N ILE A 34 -6.69 2.83 2.05
CA ILE A 34 -7.10 2.17 3.30
C ILE A 34 -8.62 2.17 3.40
N ARG A 35 -9.15 1.23 4.18
CA ARG A 35 -10.54 1.26 4.63
C ARG A 35 -10.59 1.50 6.13
N ASP A 36 -11.34 2.48 6.60
CA ASP A 36 -11.48 2.75 8.03
C ASP A 36 -12.40 1.73 8.72
N ILE A 37 -12.58 1.93 10.03
CA ILE A 37 -13.45 1.11 10.88
C ILE A 37 -14.92 1.21 10.44
N GLY A 38 -15.34 2.39 9.95
CA GLY A 38 -16.69 2.63 9.44
C GLY A 38 -16.98 2.04 8.05
N GLY A 39 -15.96 1.52 7.37
CA GLY A 39 -16.08 0.95 6.02
C GLY A 39 -15.81 1.94 4.88
N SER A 40 -15.52 3.20 5.19
CA SER A 40 -15.16 4.23 4.22
C SER A 40 -13.73 4.04 3.75
N CYS A 41 -13.49 4.29 2.47
CA CYS A 41 -12.18 4.15 1.87
C CYS A 41 -11.51 5.51 1.62
N TYR A 42 -10.21 5.60 1.88
CA TYR A 42 -9.42 6.82 1.80
C TYR A 42 -8.06 6.55 1.16
N GLU A 43 -7.35 7.61 0.78
CA GLU A 43 -5.96 7.53 0.29
C GLU A 43 -5.78 6.67 -0.98
N MET A 44 -6.86 6.44 -1.74
CA MET A 44 -6.78 5.78 -3.04
C MET A 44 -6.07 6.69 -4.04
N GLY A 45 -4.91 6.25 -4.53
CA GLY A 45 -4.06 7.00 -5.45
C GLY A 45 -2.81 7.60 -4.81
N PRO A 46 -2.92 8.41 -3.74
CA PRO A 46 -1.76 8.92 -3.03
C PRO A 46 -0.94 7.83 -2.33
N SER A 47 -1.58 6.79 -1.81
CA SER A 47 -0.89 5.81 -0.96
C SER A 47 -1.33 4.36 -1.21
N GLY A 48 -0.40 3.44 -0.99
CA GLY A 48 -0.64 2.00 -1.07
C GLY A 48 -0.18 1.33 0.22
N TYR A 49 -1.11 0.67 0.92
CA TYR A 49 -0.88 0.09 2.25
C TYR A 49 -0.99 -1.43 2.19
N PHE A 50 -0.02 -2.11 2.82
CA PHE A 50 0.10 -3.56 2.80
C PHE A 50 0.30 -4.10 4.21
N TRP A 51 -0.57 -5.00 4.65
CA TRP A 51 -0.39 -5.70 5.92
C TRP A 51 0.87 -6.57 5.90
N SER A 52 1.58 -6.62 7.03
CA SER A 52 2.56 -7.66 7.33
C SER A 52 1.89 -8.78 8.13
N SER A 53 2.42 -9.99 8.05
CA SER A 53 2.04 -11.10 8.95
C SER A 53 2.59 -10.93 10.37
N SER A 54 3.51 -9.99 10.57
CA SER A 54 4.10 -9.70 11.87
C SER A 54 3.12 -8.96 12.79
N GLU A 55 2.84 -9.57 13.93
CA GLU A 55 2.06 -8.94 15.00
C GLU A 55 2.88 -7.88 15.74
N PHE A 56 2.21 -6.79 16.14
CA PHE A 56 2.78 -5.79 17.06
C PHE A 56 2.22 -5.95 18.47
N SER A 57 0.90 -6.20 18.58
CA SER A 57 0.21 -6.49 19.84
C SER A 57 -1.11 -7.21 19.57
N SER A 58 -1.86 -7.55 20.61
CA SER A 58 -3.22 -8.11 20.47
C SER A 58 -4.13 -7.23 19.60
N PHE A 59 -3.97 -5.90 19.66
CA PHE A 59 -4.79 -4.93 18.92
C PHE A 59 -4.13 -4.41 17.63
N GLY A 60 -2.81 -4.56 17.48
CA GLY A 60 -2.04 -3.95 16.39
C GLY A 60 -1.20 -4.93 15.57
N ALA A 61 -1.01 -4.62 14.29
CA ALA A 61 -0.11 -5.35 13.40
C ALA A 61 0.81 -4.40 12.65
N PHE A 62 1.96 -4.90 12.20
CA PHE A 62 2.84 -4.13 11.34
C PHE A 62 2.27 -4.05 9.92
N TYR A 63 2.48 -2.90 9.27
CA TYR A 63 2.18 -2.70 7.87
C TYR A 63 3.28 -1.89 7.21
N SER A 64 3.36 -2.02 5.90
CA SER A 64 4.20 -1.16 5.07
C SER A 64 3.32 -0.26 4.20
N TYR A 65 3.79 0.94 3.89
CA TYR A 65 3.11 1.79 2.93
C TYR A 65 4.08 2.53 2.00
N LEU A 66 3.57 2.85 0.82
CA LEU A 66 4.23 3.61 -0.22
C LEU A 66 3.41 4.89 -0.44
N SER A 67 4.10 6.02 -0.58
CA SER A 67 3.49 7.32 -0.92
C SER A 67 3.83 7.72 -2.35
N PHE A 68 2.94 8.46 -3.00
CA PHE A 68 3.12 8.95 -4.36
C PHE A 68 4.29 9.95 -4.48
N ASP A 69 4.58 10.72 -3.45
CA ASP A 69 5.62 11.76 -3.43
C ASP A 69 6.98 11.27 -2.91
N SER A 70 7.07 10.00 -2.48
CA SER A 70 8.28 9.42 -1.89
C SER A 70 8.74 8.16 -2.62
N SER A 71 10.06 7.94 -2.64
CA SER A 71 10.70 6.71 -3.09
C SER A 71 10.87 5.68 -1.96
N ILE A 72 10.56 6.07 -0.71
CA ILE A 72 10.82 5.26 0.49
C ILE A 72 9.66 4.31 0.76
N LEU A 73 9.99 3.09 1.22
CA LEU A 73 9.03 2.20 1.86
C LEU A 73 8.99 2.48 3.36
N PHE A 74 7.84 2.92 3.85
CA PHE A 74 7.63 3.12 5.28
C PHE A 74 7.11 1.84 5.92
N LYS A 75 7.54 1.56 7.15
CA LYS A 75 7.06 0.45 7.98
C LYS A 75 6.67 0.97 9.34
N THR A 76 5.48 0.61 9.82
CA THR A 76 4.98 1.01 11.15
C THR A 76 3.92 0.01 11.61
N ALA A 77 3.33 0.21 12.79
CA ALA A 77 2.25 -0.62 13.32
C ALA A 77 1.03 0.23 13.69
N TYR A 78 -0.16 -0.33 13.50
CA TYR A 78 -1.41 0.31 13.89
C TYR A 78 -2.52 -0.73 14.11
N THR A 79 -3.72 -0.27 14.49
CA THR A 79 -4.84 -1.17 14.80
C THR A 79 -5.17 -2.10 13.63
N LYS A 80 -5.44 -3.37 13.96
CA LYS A 80 -5.85 -4.43 13.01
C LYS A 80 -7.22 -4.18 12.39
N GLU A 81 -7.99 -3.21 12.91
CA GLU A 81 -9.34 -2.88 12.45
C GLU A 81 -9.37 -2.10 11.12
N ILE A 82 -8.25 -1.51 10.71
CA ILE A 82 -8.15 -0.77 9.44
C ILE A 82 -7.91 -1.75 8.29
N GLY A 83 -8.73 -1.67 7.24
CA GLY A 83 -8.50 -2.41 6.01
C GLY A 83 -7.26 -1.91 5.28
N ARG A 84 -6.38 -2.85 4.89
CA ARG A 84 -5.21 -2.65 4.03
C ARG A 84 -5.11 -3.80 3.05
N SER A 85 -4.34 -3.63 1.99
CA SER A 85 -4.14 -4.70 1.01
C SER A 85 -3.34 -5.85 1.61
N VAL A 86 -3.67 -7.07 1.21
CA VAL A 86 -2.89 -8.28 1.50
C VAL A 86 -2.34 -8.82 0.19
N ARG A 87 -1.16 -9.42 0.23
CA ARG A 87 -0.60 -10.16 -0.89
C ARG A 87 -0.02 -11.47 -0.38
N CYS A 88 -0.49 -12.58 -0.93
CA CYS A 88 0.08 -13.89 -0.64
C CYS A 88 1.46 -13.99 -1.30
N LEU A 89 2.44 -14.42 -0.52
CA LEU A 89 3.75 -14.81 -1.03
C LEU A 89 3.76 -16.33 -1.19
N ARG A 90 4.41 -16.81 -2.25
CA ARG A 90 4.65 -18.23 -2.45
C ARG A 90 6.11 -18.50 -2.07
N ASP A 91 6.32 -19.59 -1.33
CA ASP A 91 7.65 -20.15 -1.05
C ASP A 91 8.16 -21.00 -2.22
#